data_AF-A0A7V3KNX7-F1
#
_entry.id   AF-A0A7V3KNX7-F1
#
_cell.length_a   1.000
_cell.length_b   1.000
_cell.length_c   1.000
_cell.angle_alpha   90.00
_cell.angle_beta   90.00
_cell.angle_gamma   90.00
#
_symmetry.space_group_name_H-M   'P 1'
#
loop_
_entity.id
_entity.type
_entity.pdbx_description
1 polymer ?
#
loop_
_entity_poly.entity_id
_entity_poly.type
_entity_poly.pdbx_seq_one_letter_code
_entity_poly.pdbx_strand_id
1 'polypeptide(L)'
;MKGVILLLVILVFSLFLAVPTMAFPPLPEDLNVVQPDPSLPKELVAFFGKWEGKAGAREFFLIVEKINEEKATLRLSNGYGWETMSAQVVKEYGKWKIWFTGRHGQNELTLRGKYLDVFTKSGSVVLTRVP
;
A
#
# COMPACT_ATOMS: atom_id res chain seq x y z
N MET A 1 28.37 -36.17 24.68
CA MET A 1 27.56 -36.54 23.48
C MET A 1 26.13 -35.99 23.51
N LYS A 2 25.31 -36.21 24.54
CA LYS A 2 23.89 -35.77 24.56
C LYS A 2 23.69 -34.25 24.39
N GLY A 3 24.54 -33.41 25.00
CA GLY A 3 24.43 -31.94 24.88
C GLY A 3 24.77 -31.38 23.49
N VAL A 4 25.66 -32.04 22.75
CA VAL A 4 26.06 -31.63 21.39
C VAL A 4 24.92 -31.88 20.40
N ILE A 5 24.18 -32.98 20.57
CA ILE A 5 23.02 -33.33 19.74
C ILE A 5 21.89 -32.32 19.96
N LEU A 6 21.61 -31.94 21.21
CA LEU A 6 20.57 -30.94 21.51
C LEU A 6 20.91 -29.57 20.89
N LEU A 7 22.18 -29.16 20.96
CA LEU A 7 22.64 -27.89 20.40
C LEU A 7 22.57 -27.88 18.87
N LEU A 8 22.88 -29.00 18.21
CA LEU A 8 22.69 -29.16 16.77
C LEU A 8 21.21 -29.11 16.36
N VAL A 9 20.30 -29.72 17.12
CA VAL A 9 18.86 -29.67 16.84
C VAL A 9 18.31 -28.24 16.95
N ILE A 10 18.72 -27.47 17.97
CA ILE A 10 18.32 -26.07 18.13
C ILE A 10 18.86 -25.22 16.98
N LEU A 11 20.13 -25.41 16.59
CA LEU A 11 20.74 -24.68 15.48
C LEU A 11 20.04 -24.97 14.15
N VAL A 12 19.73 -26.24 13.88
CA VAL A 12 18.99 -26.65 12.68
C VAL A 12 17.57 -26.09 12.69
N PHE A 13 16.88 -26.13 13.84
CA PHE A 13 15.53 -25.56 13.96
C PHE A 13 15.51 -24.04 13.75
N SER A 14 16.56 -23.33 14.19
CA SER A 14 16.67 -21.88 13.99
C SER A 14 16.83 -21.47 12.52
N LEU A 15 17.41 -22.34 11.68
CA LEU A 15 17.53 -22.11 10.23
C LEU A 15 16.16 -22.22 9.51
N PHE A 16 15.20 -22.97 10.05
CA PHE A 16 13.85 -23.09 9.49
C PHE A 16 12.89 -21.97 9.92
N LEU A 17 13.30 -21.08 10.83
CA LEU A 17 12.50 -19.93 11.27
C LEU A 17 12.74 -18.66 10.43
N ALA A 18 13.53 -18.74 9.35
CA ALA A 18 13.62 -17.66 8.39
C ALA A 18 12.27 -17.52 7.67
N VAL A 19 11.38 -16.69 8.22
CA VAL A 19 10.12 -16.31 7.57
C VAL A 19 10.51 -15.58 6.29
N PRO A 20 10.13 -16.08 5.10
CA PRO A 20 10.39 -15.37 3.87
C PRO A 20 9.67 -14.01 3.94
N THR A 21 10.44 -12.94 4.03
CA THR A 21 9.91 -11.59 3.80
C THR A 21 9.58 -11.52 2.31
N MET A 22 8.30 -11.43 1.96
CA MET A 22 7.95 -11.11 0.58
C MET A 22 8.53 -9.73 0.27
N ALA A 23 9.39 -9.69 -0.74
CA ALA A 23 9.93 -8.43 -1.22
C ALA A 23 8.81 -7.66 -1.92
N PHE A 24 8.85 -6.34 -1.82
CA PHE A 24 8.01 -5.44 -2.62
C PHE A 24 8.09 -5.89 -4.09
N PRO A 25 6.95 -6.08 -4.78
CA PRO A 25 6.96 -6.55 -6.16
C PRO A 25 7.79 -5.58 -7.01
N PRO A 26 8.53 -6.07 -8.02
CA PRO A 26 9.32 -5.19 -8.88
C PRO A 26 8.43 -4.06 -9.39
N LEU A 27 8.93 -2.82 -9.31
CA LEU A 27 8.17 -1.65 -9.74
C LEU A 27 7.81 -1.79 -11.23
N PRO A 28 6.63 -1.29 -11.64
CA PRO A 28 6.24 -1.37 -13.05
C PRO A 28 7.18 -0.49 -13.89
N GLU A 29 7.57 -0.97 -15.07
CA GLU A 29 8.53 -0.27 -15.95
C GLU A 29 8.03 1.11 -16.40
N ASP A 30 6.71 1.25 -16.50
CA ASP A 30 6.01 2.47 -16.90
C ASP A 30 5.58 3.35 -15.70
N LEU A 31 6.15 3.10 -14.50
CA LEU A 31 5.91 3.91 -13.32
C LEU A 31 6.33 5.37 -13.57
N ASN A 32 5.37 6.29 -13.49
CA ASN A 32 5.62 7.72 -13.71
C ASN A 32 5.09 8.57 -12.55
N VAL A 33 5.92 8.69 -11.52
CA VAL A 33 5.62 9.48 -10.32
C VAL A 33 5.89 10.96 -10.61
N VAL A 34 4.82 11.76 -10.72
CA VAL A 34 4.90 13.20 -10.97
C VAL A 34 4.62 13.96 -9.69
N GLN A 35 5.52 14.86 -9.32
CA GLN A 35 5.35 15.69 -8.12
C GLN A 35 4.03 16.45 -8.17
N PRO A 36 3.24 16.46 -7.07
CA PRO A 36 2.01 17.23 -7.00
C PRO A 36 2.28 18.73 -7.19
N ASP A 37 1.30 19.44 -7.74
CA ASP A 37 1.36 20.89 -7.84
C ASP A 37 1.49 21.50 -6.43
N PRO A 38 2.48 22.39 -6.19
CA PRO A 38 2.72 22.98 -4.87
C PRO A 38 1.57 23.87 -4.36
N SER A 39 0.65 24.28 -5.23
CA SER A 39 -0.56 25.01 -4.86
C SER A 39 -1.65 24.13 -4.23
N LEU A 40 -1.56 22.81 -4.37
CA LEU A 40 -2.55 21.89 -3.81
C LEU A 40 -2.57 21.94 -2.27
N PRO A 41 -3.74 21.73 -1.64
CA PRO A 41 -3.83 21.64 -0.20
C PRO A 41 -2.91 20.55 0.37
N LYS A 42 -2.21 20.86 1.46
CA LYS A 42 -1.27 19.92 2.12
C LYS A 42 -1.89 18.58 2.46
N GLU A 43 -3.18 18.56 2.84
CA GLU A 43 -3.93 17.33 3.12
C GLU A 43 -4.09 16.46 1.88
N LEU A 44 -4.33 17.05 0.72
CA LEU A 44 -4.42 16.31 -0.54
C LEU A 44 -3.04 15.79 -0.99
N VAL A 45 -2.01 16.62 -0.86
CA VAL A 45 -0.61 16.22 -1.13
C VAL A 45 -0.17 15.06 -0.22
N ALA A 46 -0.72 14.95 1.00
CA ALA A 46 -0.41 13.87 1.92
C ALA A 46 -0.89 12.48 1.46
N PHE A 47 -1.74 12.38 0.42
CA PHE A 47 -2.04 11.10 -0.23
C PHE A 47 -0.90 10.63 -1.16
N PHE A 48 -0.15 11.57 -1.74
CA PHE A 48 0.86 11.29 -2.77
C PHE A 48 2.03 10.45 -2.25
N GLY A 49 2.46 9.44 -3.00
CA GLY A 49 3.62 8.61 -2.68
C GLY A 49 3.32 7.12 -2.63
N LYS A 50 4.22 6.37 -1.98
CA LYS A 50 4.17 4.91 -1.86
C LYS A 50 3.61 4.50 -0.50
N TRP A 51 2.77 3.48 -0.51
CA TRP A 51 2.08 2.96 0.65
C TRP A 51 2.09 1.44 0.63
N GLU A 52 2.20 0.84 1.81
CA GLU A 52 2.17 -0.61 1.96
C GLU A 52 1.37 -1.01 3.20
N GLY A 53 0.78 -2.20 3.19
CA GLY A 53 0.08 -2.74 4.33
C GLY A 53 -0.27 -4.21 4.14
N LYS A 54 -1.04 -4.76 5.08
CA LYS A 54 -1.42 -6.18 5.07
C LYS A 54 -2.92 -6.34 5.26
N ALA A 55 -3.50 -7.25 4.49
CA ALA A 55 -4.86 -7.76 4.70
C ALA A 55 -4.76 -9.27 4.97
N GLY A 56 -4.72 -9.64 6.25
CA GLY A 56 -4.37 -11.00 6.66
C GLY A 56 -2.93 -11.34 6.26
N ALA A 57 -2.74 -12.46 5.55
CA ALA A 57 -1.43 -12.91 5.08
C ALA A 57 -0.96 -12.24 3.77
N ARG A 58 -1.82 -11.43 3.12
CA ARG A 58 -1.51 -10.79 1.84
C ARG A 58 -0.96 -9.39 2.05
N GLU A 59 0.11 -9.09 1.33
CA GLU A 59 0.68 -7.74 1.26
C GLU A 59 -0.04 -6.92 0.20
N PHE A 60 -0.22 -5.64 0.49
CA PHE A 60 -0.89 -4.68 -0.37
C PHE A 60 0.04 -3.48 -0.55
N PHE A 61 0.23 -3.10 -1.81
CA PHE A 61 1.05 -1.96 -2.19
C PHE A 61 0.20 -1.00 -3.01
N LEU A 62 0.36 0.29 -2.74
CA LEU A 62 -0.32 1.37 -3.44
C LEU A 62 0.69 2.47 -3.74
N ILE A 63 0.69 2.96 -4.98
CA ILE A 63 1.43 4.15 -5.37
C ILE A 63 0.44 5.16 -5.92
N VAL A 64 0.44 6.37 -5.37
CA VAL A 64 -0.28 7.51 -5.96
C VAL A 64 0.71 8.23 -6.87
N GLU A 65 0.61 7.98 -8.18
CA GLU A 65 1.55 8.48 -9.19
C GLU A 65 1.35 9.96 -9.51
N LYS A 66 0.08 10.39 -9.56
CA LYS A 66 -0.35 11.73 -9.94
C LYS A 66 -1.61 12.08 -9.15
N ILE A 67 -1.73 13.34 -8.75
CA ILE A 67 -2.92 13.81 -8.02
C ILE A 67 -3.16 15.30 -8.28
N ASN A 68 -4.43 15.67 -8.45
CA ASN A 68 -4.93 17.04 -8.44
C ASN A 68 -6.28 17.09 -7.71
N GLU A 69 -6.98 18.23 -7.73
CA GLU A 69 -8.24 18.40 -6.99
C GLU A 69 -9.40 17.53 -7.48
N GLU A 70 -9.32 16.98 -8.69
CA GLU A 70 -10.40 16.19 -9.31
C GLU A 70 -10.07 14.71 -9.48
N LYS A 71 -8.79 14.38 -9.70
CA LYS A 71 -8.37 13.05 -10.14
C LYS A 71 -7.03 12.64 -9.54
N ALA A 72 -6.86 11.34 -9.40
CA ALA A 72 -5.58 10.72 -9.09
C ALA A 72 -5.34 9.50 -9.99
N THR A 73 -4.07 9.21 -10.25
CA THR A 73 -3.64 7.96 -10.89
C THR A 73 -3.00 7.07 -9.83
N LEU A 74 -3.50 5.85 -9.70
CA LEU A 74 -3.07 4.88 -8.70
C LEU A 74 -2.44 3.67 -9.37
N ARG A 75 -1.40 3.09 -8.74
CA ARG A 75 -0.89 1.74 -9.02
C ARG A 75 -1.12 0.87 -7.80
N LEU A 76 -1.82 -0.23 -7.97
CA LEU A 76 -2.14 -1.17 -6.90
C LEU A 76 -1.52 -2.53 -7.17
N SER A 77 -0.97 -3.16 -6.14
CA SER A 77 -0.48 -4.53 -6.20
C SER A 77 -0.88 -5.31 -4.95
N ASN A 78 -1.17 -6.59 -5.15
CA ASN A 78 -1.39 -7.58 -4.11
C ASN A 78 -0.30 -8.68 -4.13
N GLY A 79 0.88 -8.36 -4.70
CA GLY A 79 2.02 -9.28 -4.84
C GLY A 79 2.09 -10.04 -6.16
N TYR A 80 1.07 -10.00 -7.01
CA TYR A 80 1.02 -10.74 -8.29
C TYR A 80 1.18 -9.88 -9.55
N GLY A 81 1.45 -8.57 -9.38
CA GLY A 81 1.56 -7.60 -10.48
C GLY A 81 0.93 -6.27 -10.12
N TRP A 82 1.01 -5.31 -11.05
CA TRP A 82 0.50 -3.95 -10.87
C TRP A 82 -0.74 -3.71 -11.73
N GLU A 83 -1.77 -3.12 -11.13
CA GLU A 83 -2.95 -2.61 -11.82
C GLU A 83 -2.95 -1.08 -11.76
N THR A 84 -3.17 -0.44 -12.91
CA THR A 84 -3.30 1.03 -13.01
C THR A 84 -4.75 1.42 -12.92
N MET A 85 -5.05 2.42 -12.10
CA MET A 85 -6.41 2.84 -11.82
C MET A 85 -6.53 4.35 -11.90
N SER A 86 -7.62 4.81 -12.53
CA SER A 86 -8.05 6.19 -12.44
C SER A 86 -8.97 6.34 -11.23
N ALA A 87 -8.75 7.39 -10.46
CA ALA A 87 -9.49 7.67 -9.25
C ALA A 87 -10.04 9.11 -9.27
N GLN A 88 -11.18 9.30 -8.62
CA GLN A 88 -11.80 10.61 -8.40
C GLN A 88 -11.37 11.14 -7.05
N VAL A 89 -10.94 12.40 -7.02
CA VAL A 89 -10.66 13.14 -5.80
C VAL A 89 -11.89 13.94 -5.46
N VAL A 90 -12.37 13.81 -4.22
CA VAL A 90 -13.54 14.53 -3.74
C VAL A 90 -13.27 15.12 -2.37
N LYS A 91 -13.96 16.22 -2.05
CA LYS A 91 -13.96 16.81 -0.72
C LYS A 91 -15.34 16.65 -0.09
N GLU A 92 -15.44 15.77 0.88
CA GLU A 92 -16.69 15.46 1.58
C GLU A 92 -16.57 15.89 3.05
N TYR A 93 -17.50 16.73 3.51
CA TYR A 93 -17.52 17.23 4.90
C TYR A 93 -16.18 17.83 5.35
N GLY A 94 -15.51 18.54 4.44
CA GLY A 94 -14.22 19.19 4.70
C GLY A 94 -13.00 18.28 4.61
N LYS A 95 -13.16 16.97 4.39
CA LYS A 95 -12.08 16.00 4.27
C LYS A 95 -11.87 15.57 2.83
N TRP A 96 -10.62 15.43 2.42
CA TRP A 96 -10.28 14.88 1.11
C TRP A 96 -10.40 13.36 1.13
N LYS A 97 -10.96 12.81 0.05
CA LYS A 97 -11.09 11.37 -0.20
C LYS A 97 -10.71 11.07 -1.64
N ILE A 98 -10.24 9.85 -1.88
CA ILE A 98 -9.98 9.35 -3.22
C ILE A 98 -10.83 8.10 -3.46
N TRP A 99 -11.74 8.16 -4.43
CA TRP A 99 -12.60 7.06 -4.82
C TRP A 99 -12.08 6.38 -6.09
N PHE A 100 -12.03 5.05 -6.11
CA PHE A 100 -11.65 4.30 -7.31
C PHE A 100 -12.40 2.97 -7.42
N THR A 101 -12.58 2.47 -8.64
CA THR A 101 -13.31 1.22 -8.89
C THR A 101 -12.35 0.08 -9.17
N GLY A 102 -12.11 -0.75 -8.16
CA GLY A 102 -11.32 -1.97 -8.21
C GLY A 102 -12.05 -3.16 -8.81
N ARG A 103 -11.33 -4.28 -8.94
CA ARG A 103 -11.88 -5.57 -9.38
C ARG A 103 -13.10 -6.01 -8.56
N HIS A 104 -13.15 -5.62 -7.29
CA HIS A 104 -14.22 -5.99 -6.35
C HIS A 104 -15.24 -4.87 -6.09
N GLY A 105 -15.21 -3.80 -6.89
CA GLY A 105 -16.11 -2.67 -6.81
C GLY A 105 -15.44 -1.39 -6.31
N GLN A 106 -16.27 -0.44 -5.88
CA GLN A 106 -15.82 0.87 -5.43
C GLN A 106 -15.08 0.79 -4.09
N ASN A 107 -13.96 1.51 -4.00
CA ASN A 107 -13.11 1.62 -2.83
C ASN A 107 -12.83 3.10 -2.53
N GLU A 108 -12.56 3.40 -1.27
CA GLU A 108 -12.25 4.73 -0.75
C GLU A 108 -10.85 4.73 -0.15
N LEU A 109 -10.06 5.78 -0.43
CA LEU A 109 -8.86 6.10 0.32
C LEU A 109 -9.13 7.31 1.21
N THR A 110 -8.81 7.18 2.49
CA THR A 110 -8.94 8.25 3.48
C THR A 110 -7.68 8.33 4.33
N LEU A 111 -7.13 9.54 4.51
CA LEU A 111 -6.00 9.76 5.39
C LEU A 111 -6.42 9.77 6.86
N ARG A 112 -5.61 9.11 7.70
CA ARG A 112 -5.72 9.10 9.16
C ARG A 112 -4.35 9.35 9.78
N GLY A 113 -3.97 10.62 9.86
CA GLY A 113 -2.64 11.03 10.31
C GLY A 113 -1.55 10.55 9.35
N LYS A 114 -0.68 9.65 9.80
CA LYS A 114 0.40 9.06 8.98
C LYS A 114 -0.01 7.80 8.21
N TYR A 115 -1.25 7.35 8.38
CA TYR A 115 -1.79 6.14 7.77
C TYR A 115 -2.75 6.48 6.65
N LEU A 116 -2.88 5.57 5.71
CA LEU A 116 -3.87 5.63 4.64
C LEU A 116 -4.82 4.44 4.78
N ASP A 117 -6.07 4.70 5.11
CA ASP A 117 -7.09 3.66 5.20
C ASP A 117 -7.69 3.43 3.81
N VAL A 118 -7.74 2.18 3.37
CA VAL A 118 -8.40 1.72 2.15
C VAL A 118 -9.67 0.99 2.55
N PHE A 119 -10.84 1.60 2.31
CA PHE A 119 -12.12 0.96 2.55
C PHE A 119 -12.61 0.26 1.28
N THR A 120 -12.97 -1.00 1.42
CA THR A 120 -13.51 -1.84 0.34
C THR A 120 -14.86 -2.41 0.78
N LYS A 121 -15.58 -3.06 -0.12
CA LYS A 121 -16.81 -3.80 0.25
C LYS A 121 -16.56 -4.93 1.25
N SER A 122 -15.35 -5.48 1.31
CA SER A 122 -15.00 -6.63 2.17
C SER A 122 -14.33 -6.24 3.48
N GLY A 123 -14.06 -4.96 3.72
CA GLY A 123 -13.43 -4.48 4.95
C GLY A 123 -12.56 -3.26 4.75
N SER A 124 -11.57 -3.08 5.62
CA SER A 124 -10.58 -2.01 5.50
C SER A 124 -9.16 -2.55 5.60
N VAL A 125 -8.25 -1.90 4.89
CA VAL A 125 -6.81 -2.16 4.96
C VAL A 125 -6.12 -0.87 5.36
N VAL A 126 -5.27 -0.92 6.38
CA VAL A 126 -4.47 0.22 6.80
C VAL A 126 -3.10 0.14 6.13
N LEU A 127 -2.72 1.20 5.44
CA LEU A 127 -1.41 1.32 4.81
C LEU A 127 -0.53 2.31 5.56
N THR A 128 0.75 2.00 5.62
CA THR A 128 1.84 2.86 6.09
C THR A 128 2.65 3.38 4.92
N ARG A 129 3.15 4.60 5.07
CA ARG A 129 3.98 5.25 4.05
C ARG A 129 5.34 4.57 3.94
N VAL A 130 5.76 4.31 2.71
CA VAL A 130 7.10 3.80 2.39
C VAL A 130 7.99 4.99 2.00
N PRO A 131 9.24 5.06 2.49
CA PRO A 131 10.21 6.09 2.12
C PRO A 131 10.46 6.20 0.61
#